data_AF-T0V7A4-F1
#
_entry.id   AF-T0V7A4-F1
#
_cell.length_a   1.000
_cell.length_b   1.000
_cell.length_c   1.000
_cell.angle_alpha   90.00
_cell.angle_beta   90.00
_cell.angle_gamma   90.00
#
_symmetry.space_group_name_H-M   'P 1'
#
loop_
_entity.id
_entity.type
_entity.pdbx_description
1 polymer ?
#
loop_
_entity_poly.entity_id
_entity_poly.type
_entity_poly.pdbx_seq_one_letter_code
_entity_poly.pdbx_strand_id
1 'polypeptide(L)'
;MDEPVVQTTDNETYLNKTFDGGNEPYMGTVFMDMDNKKDFSDRLTWLFGHARGSKVGDHRMFNDVNYYDKQEYLDQHPYVVIETPERKYYYEVMGLVIVPEDTAFYRTSFTDDKDFTTQLKNIYESARTKNPNIKIKASDKYLVLSTCREEDETIRSNLYLRRIPDSEMKDFVAKHADQLKYVATRGQQ
;
A
#
# COMPACT_ATOMS: atom_id res chain seq x y z
N MET A 1 7.35 7.66 4.74
CA MET A 1 6.41 6.81 5.49
C MET A 1 7.18 5.67 6.12
N ASP A 2 7.00 5.48 7.42
CA ASP A 2 7.61 4.41 8.21
C ASP A 2 6.67 4.13 9.38
N GLU A 3 5.88 3.06 9.27
CA GLU A 3 4.71 2.83 10.11
C GLU A 3 4.59 1.38 10.55
N PRO A 4 4.27 1.10 11.83
CA PRO A 4 3.93 -0.24 12.27
C PRO A 4 2.60 -0.67 11.64
N VAL A 5 2.52 -1.95 11.26
CA VAL A 5 1.28 -2.55 10.75
C VAL A 5 0.70 -3.47 11.82
N VAL A 6 -0.56 -3.24 12.18
CA VAL A 6 -1.32 -4.06 13.13
C VAL A 6 -2.49 -4.76 12.44
N GLN A 7 -3.11 -5.72 13.12
CA GLN A 7 -4.34 -6.36 12.63
C GLN A 7 -5.18 -6.82 13.82
N THR A 8 -6.50 -6.70 13.71
CA THR A 8 -7.47 -7.24 14.67
C THR A 8 -8.57 -8.01 13.92
N THR A 9 -9.66 -8.34 14.60
CA THR A 9 -10.82 -9.08 14.07
C THR A 9 -11.88 -8.19 13.41
N ASP A 10 -11.59 -6.91 13.22
CA ASP A 10 -12.45 -5.91 12.58
C ASP A 10 -11.59 -4.85 11.85
N ASN A 11 -12.22 -4.04 10.99
CA ASN A 11 -11.56 -2.95 10.27
C ASN A 11 -11.78 -1.58 10.94
N GLU A 12 -12.20 -1.53 12.21
CA GLU A 12 -12.59 -0.29 12.90
C GLU A 12 -11.69 0.07 14.08
N THR A 13 -11.20 -0.92 14.83
CA THR A 13 -10.49 -0.73 16.10
C THR A 13 -9.28 0.18 15.98
N TYR A 14 -8.50 0.05 14.92
CA TYR A 14 -7.26 0.82 14.73
C TYR A 14 -7.44 2.09 13.90
N LEU A 15 -8.69 2.43 13.52
CA LEU A 15 -9.00 3.75 12.99
C LEU A 15 -8.73 4.84 14.04
N ASN A 16 -8.95 4.56 15.32
CA ASN A 16 -8.80 5.55 16.39
C ASN A 16 -7.86 5.11 17.52
N LYS A 17 -7.12 4.01 17.34
CA LYS A 17 -6.18 3.52 18.35
C LYS A 17 -4.74 3.45 17.87
N THR A 18 -3.82 3.80 18.76
CA THR A 18 -2.39 3.52 18.63
C THR A 18 -2.13 2.01 18.81
N PHE A 19 -0.95 1.54 18.40
CA PHE A 19 -0.57 0.12 18.47
C PHE A 19 -0.45 -0.40 19.92
N ASP A 20 -0.29 0.49 20.91
CA ASP A 20 -0.29 0.19 22.35
C ASP A 20 -1.66 0.40 23.01
N GLY A 21 -2.70 0.72 22.22
CA GLY A 21 -4.10 0.77 22.66
C GLY A 21 -4.59 2.13 23.17
N GLY A 22 -3.76 3.18 23.10
CA GLY A 22 -4.17 4.57 23.35
C GLY A 22 -5.15 5.07 22.30
N ASN A 23 -6.04 6.00 22.68
CA ASN A 23 -7.02 6.60 21.77
C ASN A 23 -6.41 7.82 21.07
N GLU A 24 -6.18 7.72 19.75
CA GLU A 24 -5.65 8.77 18.88
C GLU A 24 -6.47 8.84 17.57
N PRO A 25 -7.69 9.43 17.60
CA PRO A 25 -8.60 9.41 16.45
C PRO A 25 -8.08 10.07 15.17
N TYR A 26 -7.09 10.96 15.28
CA TYR A 26 -6.51 11.67 14.13
C TYR A 26 -5.38 10.91 13.43
N MET A 27 -4.84 9.86 14.05
CA MET A 27 -3.73 9.10 13.49
C MET A 27 -4.01 7.60 13.44
N GLY A 28 -4.67 7.05 14.45
CA GLY A 28 -4.85 5.61 14.61
C GLY A 28 -3.52 4.87 14.48
N THR A 29 -3.58 3.72 13.81
CA THR A 29 -2.40 2.95 13.39
C THR A 29 -2.67 2.39 12.00
N VAL A 30 -1.64 2.23 11.17
CA VAL A 30 -1.78 1.47 9.91
C VAL A 30 -2.19 0.04 10.23
N PHE A 31 -3.28 -0.44 9.63
CA PHE A 31 -3.82 -1.77 9.91
C PHE A 31 -4.08 -2.58 8.66
N MET A 32 -3.85 -3.89 8.76
CA MET A 32 -4.22 -4.87 7.75
C MET A 32 -5.71 -5.20 7.86
N ASP A 33 -6.34 -5.43 6.72
CA ASP A 33 -7.71 -5.93 6.64
C ASP A 33 -7.90 -7.22 7.46
N MET A 34 -9.02 -7.32 8.18
CA MET A 34 -9.34 -8.46 9.05
C MET A 34 -9.39 -9.82 8.34
N ASP A 35 -9.73 -9.85 7.04
CA ASP A 35 -9.82 -11.10 6.26
C ASP A 35 -8.47 -11.51 5.64
N ASN A 36 -7.47 -10.63 5.66
CA ASN A 36 -6.14 -10.94 5.16
C ASN A 36 -5.30 -11.77 6.16
N LYS A 37 -4.36 -12.56 5.65
CA LYS A 37 -3.44 -13.36 6.44
C LYS A 37 -2.20 -12.54 6.81
N LYS A 38 -1.84 -12.58 8.10
CA LYS A 38 -0.68 -11.87 8.70
C LYS A 38 0.66 -12.17 8.04
N ASP A 39 0.77 -13.30 7.35
CA ASP A 39 1.98 -13.76 6.66
C ASP A 39 2.12 -13.19 5.23
N PHE A 40 1.23 -12.27 4.83
CA PHE A 40 1.21 -11.67 3.49
C PHE A 40 1.14 -12.73 2.38
N SER A 41 0.44 -13.84 2.64
CA SER A 41 0.32 -14.94 1.68
C SER A 41 -0.89 -14.82 0.75
N ASP A 42 -1.78 -13.86 0.95
CA ASP A 42 -2.92 -13.64 0.04
C ASP A 42 -2.50 -13.07 -1.31
N ARG A 43 -3.37 -13.27 -2.31
CA ARG A 43 -3.19 -12.70 -3.66
C ARG A 43 -3.19 -11.17 -3.63
N LEU A 44 -4.10 -10.58 -2.84
CA LEU A 44 -4.24 -9.15 -2.65
C LEU A 44 -4.41 -8.85 -1.16
N THR A 45 -3.43 -8.17 -0.58
CA THR A 45 -3.47 -7.71 0.82
C THR A 45 -3.83 -6.24 0.87
N TRP A 46 -4.71 -5.86 1.78
CA TRP A 46 -5.13 -4.48 2.00
C TRP A 46 -4.57 -3.98 3.31
N LEU A 47 -3.89 -2.84 3.24
CA LEU A 47 -3.53 -2.03 4.40
C LEU A 47 -4.30 -0.71 4.32
N PHE A 48 -4.79 -0.26 5.47
CA PHE A 48 -5.51 0.97 5.64
C PHE A 48 -4.74 1.88 6.59
N GLY A 49 -4.80 3.19 6.34
CA GLY A 49 -4.19 4.18 7.20
C GLY A 49 -4.76 5.56 6.92
N HIS A 50 -4.77 6.42 7.93
CA HIS A 50 -5.19 7.81 7.76
C HIS A 50 -4.24 8.60 6.86
N ALA A 51 -4.78 9.55 6.10
CA ALA A 51 -4.02 10.61 5.47
C ALA A 51 -4.37 11.92 6.16
N ARG A 52 -3.36 12.63 6.63
CA ARG A 52 -3.54 13.81 7.50
C ARG A 52 -3.50 15.13 6.75
N GLY A 53 -3.60 15.06 5.42
CA GLY A 53 -3.63 16.22 4.55
C GLY A 53 -2.26 16.78 4.22
N SER A 54 -2.20 17.55 3.14
CA SER A 54 -0.95 18.14 2.62
C SER A 54 -0.52 19.42 3.33
N LYS A 55 -1.36 19.92 4.27
CA LYS A 55 -1.16 21.21 4.97
C LYS A 55 -0.23 21.13 6.17
N VAL A 56 0.08 19.92 6.64
CA VAL A 56 1.12 19.64 7.63
C VAL A 56 2.21 18.84 6.95
N GLY A 57 3.46 19.29 7.07
CA GLY A 57 4.65 18.59 6.55
C GLY A 57 4.95 17.32 7.36
N ASP A 58 4.00 16.41 7.42
CA ASP A 58 4.02 15.20 8.21
C ASP A 58 3.94 13.97 7.29
N HIS A 59 4.87 13.03 7.47
CA HIS A 59 5.02 11.81 6.66
C HIS A 59 4.50 10.56 7.39
N ARG A 60 3.76 10.76 8.48
CA ARG A 60 3.14 9.68 9.25
C ARG A 60 1.91 9.12 8.55
N MET A 61 1.58 7.89 8.94
CA MET A 61 0.47 7.10 8.39
C MET A 61 0.59 7.03 6.87
N PHE A 62 -0.52 7.09 6.14
CA PHE A 62 -0.53 6.99 4.68
C PHE A 62 -0.58 8.37 4.00
N ASN A 63 -0.11 9.44 4.65
CA ASN A 63 -0.10 10.77 4.03
C ASN A 63 0.69 10.78 2.71
N ASP A 64 1.85 10.09 2.68
CA ASP A 64 2.70 10.00 1.49
C ASP A 64 2.02 9.26 0.32
N VAL A 65 0.97 8.45 0.57
CA VAL A 65 0.22 7.76 -0.48
C VAL A 65 -0.45 8.77 -1.42
N ASN A 66 -0.94 9.90 -0.89
CA ASN A 66 -1.58 10.94 -1.71
C ASN A 66 -0.59 11.67 -2.63
N TYR A 67 0.72 11.65 -2.35
CA TYR A 67 1.73 12.24 -3.24
C TYR A 67 1.92 11.45 -4.54
N TYR A 68 1.56 10.16 -4.57
CA TYR A 68 1.58 9.35 -5.79
C TYR A 68 0.55 9.79 -6.84
N ASP A 69 -0.31 10.77 -6.56
CA ASP A 69 -1.16 11.42 -7.58
C ASP A 69 -0.34 12.19 -8.62
N LYS A 70 0.95 12.43 -8.35
CA LYS A 70 1.91 13.00 -9.29
C LYS A 70 2.81 11.90 -9.84
N GLN A 71 2.87 11.76 -11.16
CA GLN A 71 3.68 10.72 -11.80
C GLN A 71 5.17 10.87 -11.43
N GLU A 72 5.65 12.10 -11.31
CA GLU A 72 7.03 12.39 -10.92
C GLU A 72 7.38 11.84 -9.53
N TYR A 73 6.41 11.82 -8.59
CA TYR A 73 6.61 11.25 -7.27
C TYR A 73 6.69 9.72 -7.34
N LEU A 74 5.82 9.08 -8.13
CA LEU A 74 5.88 7.64 -8.37
C LEU A 74 7.24 7.24 -8.96
N ASP A 75 7.72 7.98 -9.97
CA ASP A 75 8.97 7.71 -10.65
C ASP A 75 10.20 7.85 -9.72
N GLN A 76 10.13 8.75 -8.73
CA GLN A 76 11.17 8.95 -7.71
C GLN A 76 11.08 7.98 -6.53
N HIS A 77 9.88 7.46 -6.25
CA HIS A 77 9.59 6.57 -5.13
C HIS A 77 8.93 5.25 -5.58
N PRO A 78 9.60 4.44 -6.42
CA PRO A 78 8.94 3.29 -7.06
C PRO A 78 8.80 2.05 -6.15
N TYR A 79 9.33 2.07 -4.92
CA TYR A 79 9.40 0.88 -4.07
C TYR A 79 8.85 1.10 -2.66
N VAL A 80 8.23 0.06 -2.13
CA VAL A 80 7.76 -0.05 -0.75
C VAL A 80 8.31 -1.35 -0.15
N VAL A 81 8.73 -1.31 1.12
CA VAL A 81 9.21 -2.48 1.85
C VAL A 81 8.28 -2.76 3.01
N ILE A 82 7.86 -4.01 3.15
CA ILE A 82 7.17 -4.51 4.34
C ILE A 82 8.12 -5.46 5.07
N GLU A 83 8.36 -5.19 6.35
CA GLU A 83 9.19 -6.01 7.22
C GLU A 83 8.32 -6.76 8.23
N THR A 84 8.45 -8.09 8.26
CA THR A 84 7.85 -8.96 9.27
C THR A 84 8.97 -9.54 10.15
N PRO A 85 8.65 -10.14 11.31
CA PRO A 85 9.66 -10.82 12.13
C PRO A 85 10.45 -11.89 11.38
N GLU A 86 9.86 -12.48 10.34
CA GLU A 86 10.45 -13.55 9.55
C GLU A 86 11.32 -13.02 8.40
N ARG A 87 10.87 -11.97 7.68
CA ARG A 87 11.57 -11.47 6.49
C ARG A 87 11.09 -10.09 6.01
N LYS A 88 11.84 -9.55 5.04
CA LYS A 88 11.46 -8.39 4.22
C LYS A 88 10.78 -8.83 2.93
N TYR A 89 9.72 -8.12 2.56
CA TYR A 89 9.04 -8.18 1.27
C TYR A 89 9.24 -6.86 0.54
N TYR A 90 9.69 -6.95 -0.71
CA TYR A 90 9.91 -5.79 -1.57
C TYR A 90 8.78 -5.70 -2.57
N TYR A 91 8.22 -4.51 -2.70
CA TYR A 91 7.15 -4.20 -3.62
C TYR A 91 7.56 -3.09 -4.56
N GLU A 92 7.14 -3.19 -5.81
CA GLU A 92 7.21 -2.10 -6.78
C GLU A 92 5.82 -1.51 -7.03
N VAL A 93 5.76 -0.21 -7.23
CA VAL A 93 4.51 0.51 -7.46
C VAL A 93 3.97 0.15 -8.85
N MET A 94 2.74 -0.37 -8.88
CA MET A 94 1.98 -0.58 -10.11
C MET A 94 1.32 0.72 -10.55
N GLY A 95 0.68 1.42 -9.62
CA GLY A 95 0.02 2.70 -9.88
C GLY A 95 -0.93 3.12 -8.75
N LEU A 96 -1.34 4.38 -8.79
CA LEU A 96 -2.36 4.93 -7.91
C LEU A 96 -3.70 5.03 -8.64
N VAL A 97 -4.76 4.52 -8.04
CA VAL A 97 -6.14 4.75 -8.51
C VAL A 97 -6.93 5.54 -7.47
N ILE A 98 -7.76 6.46 -7.93
CA ILE A 98 -8.70 7.22 -7.09
C ILE A 98 -10.08 6.65 -7.33
N VAL A 99 -10.76 6.28 -6.25
CA VAL A 99 -12.03 5.54 -6.30
C VAL A 99 -13.01 6.07 -5.26
N PRO A 100 -14.33 5.90 -5.47
CA PRO A 100 -15.30 6.04 -4.39
C PRO A 100 -15.00 5.08 -3.23
N GLU A 101 -15.42 5.44 -2.01
CA GLU A 101 -15.22 4.61 -0.82
C GLU A 101 -15.91 3.23 -0.89
N ASP A 102 -16.98 3.10 -1.67
CA ASP A 102 -17.76 1.87 -1.90
C ASP A 102 -17.34 1.12 -3.18
N THR A 103 -16.12 1.34 -3.66
CA THR A 103 -15.63 0.79 -4.92
C THR A 103 -15.69 -0.73 -5.03
N ALA A 104 -16.09 -1.22 -6.21
CA ALA A 104 -16.02 -2.64 -6.56
C ALA A 104 -14.57 -3.19 -6.67
N PHE A 105 -13.55 -2.32 -6.64
CA PHE A 105 -12.15 -2.75 -6.62
C PHE A 105 -11.70 -3.28 -5.25
N TYR A 106 -12.44 -3.01 -4.17
CA TYR A 106 -12.16 -3.59 -2.87
C TYR A 106 -12.60 -5.06 -2.83
N ARG A 107 -11.63 -5.96 -2.96
CA ARG A 107 -11.82 -7.42 -3.01
C ARG A 107 -10.68 -8.12 -2.29
N THR A 108 -11.00 -9.13 -1.49
CA THR A 108 -10.02 -9.99 -0.79
C THR A 108 -9.97 -11.41 -1.37
N SER A 109 -10.89 -11.76 -2.29
CA SER A 109 -10.98 -13.09 -2.91
C SER A 109 -11.32 -13.04 -4.40
N PHE A 110 -10.88 -14.09 -5.10
CA PHE A 110 -10.91 -14.22 -6.56
C PHE A 110 -11.25 -15.66 -6.93
N THR A 111 -12.04 -15.84 -8.00
CA THR A 111 -12.44 -17.18 -8.44
C THR A 111 -11.29 -17.94 -9.08
N ASP A 112 -10.46 -17.25 -9.86
CA ASP A 112 -9.32 -17.82 -10.58
C ASP A 112 -8.31 -16.73 -11.00
N ASP A 113 -7.26 -17.15 -11.71
CA ASP A 113 -6.21 -16.26 -12.23
C ASP A 113 -6.73 -15.27 -13.28
N LYS A 114 -7.77 -15.64 -14.04
CA LYS A 114 -8.34 -14.78 -15.08
C LYS A 114 -9.13 -13.64 -14.44
N ASP A 115 -9.95 -13.92 -13.44
CA ASP A 115 -10.65 -12.94 -12.63
C ASP A 115 -9.66 -11.96 -11.98
N PHE A 116 -8.62 -12.50 -11.31
CA PHE A 116 -7.61 -11.65 -10.68
C PHE A 116 -6.85 -10.77 -11.67
N THR A 117 -6.40 -11.34 -12.79
CA THR A 117 -5.71 -10.57 -13.85
C THR A 117 -6.61 -9.48 -14.44
N THR A 118 -7.90 -9.78 -14.63
CA THR A 118 -8.87 -8.82 -15.18
C THR A 118 -9.02 -7.63 -14.24
N GLN A 119 -9.17 -7.87 -12.94
CA GLN A 119 -9.20 -6.79 -11.95
C GLN A 119 -7.93 -5.94 -11.99
N LEU A 120 -6.75 -6.55 -11.95
CA LEU A 120 -5.48 -5.82 -11.96
C LEU A 120 -5.32 -4.94 -13.21
N LYS A 121 -5.76 -5.44 -14.38
CA LYS A 121 -5.76 -4.66 -15.63
C LYS A 121 -6.73 -3.49 -15.58
N ASN A 122 -7.96 -3.70 -15.12
CA ASN A 122 -8.95 -2.62 -14.98
C ASN A 122 -8.44 -1.52 -14.04
N ILE A 123 -7.79 -1.91 -12.94
CA ILE A 123 -7.15 -0.97 -12.01
C ILE A 123 -6.03 -0.20 -12.72
N TYR A 124 -5.13 -0.89 -13.42
CA TYR A 124 -4.01 -0.27 -14.12
C TYR A 124 -4.46 0.68 -15.24
N GLU A 125 -5.53 0.34 -15.95
CA GLU A 125 -6.14 1.21 -16.97
C GLU A 125 -6.78 2.45 -16.34
N SER A 126 -7.44 2.29 -15.20
CA SER A 126 -8.07 3.36 -14.43
C SER A 126 -7.09 4.19 -13.60
N ALA A 127 -5.83 3.74 -13.49
CA ALA A 127 -4.83 4.36 -12.64
C ALA A 127 -4.50 5.77 -13.14
N ARG A 128 -4.47 6.71 -12.19
CA ARG A 128 -4.11 8.10 -12.43
C ARG A 128 -2.62 8.25 -12.72
N THR A 129 -1.79 7.55 -11.95
CA THR A 129 -0.36 7.39 -12.18
C THR A 129 -0.04 5.91 -12.24
N LYS A 130 0.96 5.55 -13.04
CA LYS A 130 1.30 4.14 -13.25
C LYS A 130 2.74 3.95 -13.68
N ASN A 131 3.29 2.82 -13.31
CA ASN A 131 4.60 2.39 -13.77
C ASN A 131 4.45 1.73 -15.16
N PRO A 132 4.94 2.35 -16.25
CA PRO A 132 4.75 1.83 -17.61
C PRO A 132 5.48 0.50 -17.86
N ASN A 133 6.43 0.15 -17.00
CA ASN A 133 7.25 -1.06 -17.12
C ASN A 133 6.74 -2.22 -16.24
N ILE A 134 5.63 -2.02 -15.51
CA ILE A 134 5.12 -3.03 -14.58
C ILE A 134 4.65 -4.29 -15.32
N LYS A 135 4.98 -5.46 -14.77
CA LYS A 135 4.53 -6.75 -15.31
C LYS A 135 3.39 -7.30 -14.47
N ILE A 136 2.16 -7.18 -14.97
CA ILE A 136 0.98 -7.74 -14.29
C ILE A 136 0.93 -9.25 -14.53
N LYS A 137 1.08 -10.02 -13.45
CA LYS A 137 0.94 -11.49 -13.44
C LYS A 137 0.05 -11.93 -12.28
N ALA A 138 -0.87 -12.88 -12.51
CA ALA A 138 -1.71 -13.47 -11.46
C ALA A 138 -0.95 -14.37 -10.48
N SER A 139 0.22 -14.86 -10.87
CA SER A 139 1.10 -15.66 -10.02
C SER A 139 1.80 -14.85 -8.92
N ASP A 140 1.85 -13.52 -9.09
CA ASP A 140 2.47 -12.62 -8.15
C ASP A 140 1.45 -12.19 -7.08
N LYS A 141 1.96 -11.70 -5.94
CA LYS A 141 1.11 -11.16 -4.86
C LYS A 141 1.12 -9.64 -4.91
N TYR A 142 0.03 -9.03 -4.48
CA TYR A 142 -0.14 -7.60 -4.52
C TYR A 142 -0.54 -7.07 -3.15
N LEU A 143 -0.20 -5.80 -2.92
CA LEU A 143 -0.55 -5.05 -1.73
C LEU A 143 -1.25 -3.77 -2.17
N VAL A 144 -2.25 -3.34 -1.41
CA VAL A 144 -2.90 -2.04 -1.57
C VAL A 144 -2.67 -1.23 -0.31
N LEU A 145 -2.16 -0.01 -0.47
CA LEU A 145 -2.23 1.00 0.58
C LEU A 145 -3.44 1.89 0.28
N SER A 146 -4.45 1.84 1.14
CA SER A 146 -5.70 2.58 0.97
C SER A 146 -5.82 3.69 2.02
N THR A 147 -6.11 4.90 1.56
CA THR A 147 -6.27 6.07 2.44
C THR A 147 -7.31 7.06 1.94
N CYS A 148 -7.82 7.91 2.83
CA CYS A 148 -8.73 9.00 2.49
C CYS A 148 -8.00 10.16 1.81
N ARG A 149 -8.76 11.07 1.19
CA ARG A 149 -8.22 12.34 0.67
C ARG A 149 -8.81 13.50 1.45
N GLU A 150 -8.01 14.53 1.71
CA GLU A 150 -8.43 15.69 2.51
C GLU A 150 -9.48 16.52 1.77
N GLU A 151 -9.38 16.57 0.43
CA GLU A 151 -10.28 17.35 -0.41
C GLU A 151 -11.68 16.75 -0.56
N ASP A 152 -11.83 15.43 -0.33
CA ASP A 152 -13.11 14.72 -0.46
C ASP A 152 -13.04 13.39 0.32
N GLU A 153 -13.81 13.32 1.40
CA GLU A 153 -13.89 12.15 2.27
C GLU A 153 -14.70 10.99 1.67
N THR A 154 -15.37 11.18 0.53
CA THR A 154 -16.12 10.12 -0.17
C THR A 154 -15.26 9.31 -1.14
N ILE A 155 -14.00 9.71 -1.33
CA ILE A 155 -13.05 9.03 -2.20
C ILE A 155 -11.85 8.49 -1.44
N ARG A 156 -11.17 7.53 -2.04
CA ARG A 156 -9.97 6.88 -1.54
C ARG A 156 -8.86 6.89 -2.57
N SER A 157 -7.64 7.05 -2.09
CA SER A 157 -6.41 6.78 -2.84
C SER A 157 -5.94 5.37 -2.55
N ASN A 158 -5.93 4.52 -3.58
CA ASN A 158 -5.47 3.13 -3.50
C ASN A 158 -4.18 2.98 -4.31
N LEU A 159 -3.05 2.84 -3.61
CA LEU A 159 -1.75 2.57 -4.22
C LEU A 159 -1.56 1.07 -4.35
N TYR A 160 -1.61 0.57 -5.59
CA TYR A 160 -1.38 -0.83 -5.89
C TYR A 160 0.11 -1.10 -6.07
N LEU A 161 0.57 -2.16 -5.41
CA LEU A 161 1.96 -2.55 -5.29
C LEU A 161 2.09 -4.01 -5.71
N ARG A 162 2.97 -4.32 -6.67
CA ARG A 162 3.33 -5.69 -7.05
C ARG A 162 4.46 -6.17 -6.16
N ARG A 163 4.30 -7.31 -5.51
CA ARG A 163 5.40 -7.95 -4.77
C ARG A 163 6.39 -8.52 -5.74
N ILE A 164 7.66 -8.18 -5.57
CA ILE A 164 8.76 -8.78 -6.33
C ILE A 164 8.94 -10.21 -5.83
N PRO A 165 8.74 -11.23 -6.68
CA PRO A 165 8.82 -12.63 -6.24
C PRO A 165 10.27 -13.03 -5.95
N ASP A 166 10.44 -14.02 -5.07
CA ASP A 166 11.77 -14.52 -4.66
C ASP A 166 12.64 -14.97 -5.84
N SER A 167 12.01 -15.46 -6.92
CA SER A 167 12.68 -15.81 -8.16
C SER A 167 13.28 -14.61 -8.92
N GLU A 168 12.76 -13.40 -8.71
CA GLU A 168 13.24 -12.14 -9.32
C GLU A 168 14.18 -11.37 -8.36
N MET A 169 14.24 -11.73 -7.07
CA MET A 169 14.95 -10.96 -6.03
C MET A 169 16.46 -10.79 -6.27
N LYS A 170 17.14 -11.83 -6.76
CA LYS A 170 18.58 -11.77 -7.03
C LYS A 170 18.91 -10.68 -8.05
N ASP A 171 18.19 -10.67 -9.16
CA ASP A 171 18.38 -9.71 -10.25
C ASP A 171 17.89 -8.31 -9.85
N PHE A 172 16.81 -8.25 -9.05
CA PHE A 172 16.29 -7.00 -8.51
C PHE A 172 17.32 -6.30 -7.62
N VAL A 173 17.87 -7.00 -6.62
CA VAL A 173 18.87 -6.41 -5.72
C VAL A 173 20.13 -6.00 -6.49
N ALA A 174 20.60 -6.81 -7.44
CA ALA A 174 21.78 -6.48 -8.24
C ALA A 174 21.64 -5.17 -9.04
N LYS A 175 20.41 -4.80 -9.43
CA LYS A 175 20.13 -3.59 -10.21
C LYS A 175 19.73 -2.39 -9.36
N HIS A 176 19.07 -2.63 -8.23
CA HIS A 176 18.36 -1.59 -7.47
C HIS A 176 18.85 -1.41 -6.04
N ALA A 177 19.93 -2.08 -5.60
CA ALA A 177 20.42 -2.04 -4.22
C ALA A 177 20.55 -0.61 -3.66
N ASP A 178 21.02 0.36 -4.45
CA ASP A 178 21.19 1.74 -4.00
C ASP A 178 19.86 2.46 -3.74
N GLN A 179 18.78 2.07 -4.42
CA GLN A 179 17.43 2.62 -4.26
C GLN A 179 16.67 1.97 -3.09
N LEU A 180 17.20 0.86 -2.54
CA LEU A 180 16.60 0.13 -1.42
C LEU A 180 17.18 0.52 -0.05
N LYS A 181 18.09 1.51 -0.01
CA LYS A 181 18.66 2.01 1.24
C LYS A 181 17.55 2.68 2.05
N TYR A 182 17.21 2.07 3.18
CA TYR A 182 16.24 2.63 4.11
C TYR A 182 16.75 3.97 4.66
N VAL A 183 15.88 4.97 4.61
CA VAL A 183 16.07 6.28 5.23
C VAL A 183 14.93 6.46 6.22
N ALA A 184 15.26 6.55 7.51
CA ALA A 184 14.26 6.72 8.55
C ALA A 184 13.49 8.03 8.34
N THR A 185 12.17 7.93 8.22
CA THR A 185 11.28 9.10 8.16
C THR A 185 10.60 9.41 9.49
N ARG A 186 10.76 8.53 10.49
CA ARG A 186 10.38 8.75 11.90
C ARG A 186 11.64 8.83 12.78
N GLY A 187 11.66 9.75 13.75
CA GLY A 187 12.68 9.78 14.81
C GLY A 187 13.89 10.70 14.60
N GLN A 188 13.76 11.80 13.83
CA GLN A 188 14.68 12.95 13.96
C GLN A 188 14.04 14.06 14.81
N GLN A 189 13.66 13.73 16.04
CA GLN A 189 13.44 14.70 17.13
C GLN A 189 13.88 14.05 18.44
#